data_AF-A0A925YE35-F1
#
_entry.id   AF-A0A925YE35-F1
#
_cell.length_a   1.000
_cell.length_b   1.000
_cell.length_c   1.000
_cell.angle_alpha   90.00
_cell.angle_beta   90.00
_cell.angle_gamma   90.00
#
_symmetry.space_group_name_H-M   'P 1'
#
loop_
_entity.id
_entity.type
_entity.pdbx_description
1 polymer ?
#
loop_
_entity_poly.entity_id
_entity_poly.type
_entity_poly.pdbx_seq_one_letter_code
_entity_poly.pdbx_strand_id
1 'polypeptide(L)'
;ADFAVDSADTDVVPEDGGDIGLDERYLRVVLSGVARFAGVQETAMTLRRQKGDGDGDVIVTESPRSGVFDPVLLPRFQTLVAVLAEWDIRHIDFGEIVEAPAGFDASDYAEQFGSAPVIANYLFYPQPPTTVSTVVLSASA
;
A
#
# COMPACT_ATOMS: atom_id res chain seq x y z
N ALA A 1 5.06 18.34 -30.71
CA ALA A 1 5.62 19.11 -29.58
C ALA A 1 4.99 18.50 -28.33
N ASP A 2 5.55 17.41 -27.84
CA ASP A 2 6.67 17.36 -26.87
C ASP A 2 6.09 17.43 -25.44
N PHE A 3 5.68 16.25 -24.94
CA PHE A 3 5.39 16.04 -23.52
C PHE A 3 6.65 15.40 -22.93
N ALA A 4 7.52 16.24 -22.38
CA ALA A 4 8.68 15.81 -21.63
C ALA A 4 8.20 15.07 -20.38
N VAL A 5 8.46 13.76 -20.33
CA VAL A 5 8.40 12.96 -19.11
C VAL A 5 9.72 13.19 -18.40
N ASP A 6 9.70 14.00 -17.35
CA ASP A 6 10.84 14.20 -16.46
C ASP A 6 11.01 12.95 -15.60
N SER A 7 11.78 11.99 -16.09
CA SER A 7 12.20 10.80 -15.35
C SER A 7 13.35 11.17 -14.42
N ALA A 8 13.03 11.80 -13.29
CA ALA A 8 13.96 11.92 -12.18
C ALA A 8 13.88 10.66 -11.30
N ASP A 9 14.41 9.56 -11.82
CA ASP A 9 14.77 8.38 -11.03
C ASP A 9 16.13 8.69 -10.40
N THR A 10 16.12 9.48 -9.33
CA THR A 10 17.32 9.70 -8.51
C THR A 10 17.33 8.65 -7.41
N ASP A 11 18.04 7.56 -7.67
CA ASP A 11 18.60 6.69 -6.63
C ASP A 11 19.51 7.54 -5.73
N VAL A 12 18.94 8.07 -4.65
CA VAL A 12 19.71 8.69 -3.58
C VAL A 12 20.21 7.58 -2.67
N VAL A 13 21.46 7.17 -2.87
CA VAL A 13 22.20 6.39 -1.87
C VAL A 13 22.67 7.37 -0.78
N PRO A 14 22.21 7.27 0.49
CA PRO A 14 22.70 8.14 1.55
C PRO A 14 24.04 7.61 2.06
N GLU A 15 25.10 8.41 1.92
CA GLU A 15 26.34 8.22 2.68
C GLU A 15 26.25 8.87 4.07
N ASP A 16 26.71 8.10 5.06
CA ASP A 16 27.12 8.44 6.42
C ASP A 16 26.12 9.07 7.43
N GLY A 17 25.70 8.22 8.37
CA GLY A 17 25.66 8.54 9.81
C GLY A 17 24.51 9.39 10.34
N GLY A 18 23.38 8.74 10.65
CA GLY A 18 22.57 9.13 11.82
C GLY A 18 21.12 9.57 11.61
N ASP A 19 20.35 8.90 10.76
CA ASP A 19 18.90 8.74 10.98
C ASP A 19 18.48 7.40 10.35
N ILE A 20 18.01 6.44 11.15
CA ILE A 20 17.54 5.16 10.60
C ILE A 20 16.18 5.44 9.96
N GLY A 21 16.18 5.66 8.65
CA GLY A 21 15.00 5.82 7.82
C GLY A 21 15.00 4.80 6.69
N LEU A 22 14.02 3.90 6.65
CA LEU A 22 13.81 2.99 5.54
C LEU A 22 12.40 3.15 5.00
N ASP A 23 12.26 3.22 3.68
CA ASP A 23 11.00 3.23 2.97
C ASP A 23 11.00 2.10 1.95
N GLU A 24 10.04 1.20 2.07
CA GLU A 24 9.94 0.04 1.21
C GLU A 24 8.50 -0.18 0.75
N ARG A 25 8.36 -0.80 -0.41
CA ARG A 25 7.08 -1.28 -0.93
C ARG A 25 7.20 -2.73 -1.31
N TYR A 26 6.18 -3.50 -0.97
CA TYR A 26 6.12 -4.93 -1.28
C TYR A 26 4.70 -5.39 -1.58
N LEU A 27 4.60 -6.57 -2.18
CA LEU A 27 3.35 -7.28 -2.35
C LEU A 27 3.13 -8.19 -1.14
N ARG A 28 2.14 -7.87 -0.31
CA ARG A 28 1.63 -8.79 0.71
C ARG A 28 0.75 -9.83 0.02
N VAL A 29 1.05 -11.11 0.24
CA VAL A 29 0.31 -12.24 -0.32
C VAL A 29 -0.29 -13.05 0.83
N VAL A 30 -1.59 -13.28 0.78
CA VAL A 30 -2.28 -14.16 1.74
C VAL A 30 -2.96 -15.28 0.97
N LEU A 31 -2.65 -16.51 1.35
CA LEU A 31 -3.27 -17.71 0.81
C LEU A 31 -4.36 -18.18 1.78
N SER A 32 -5.54 -18.47 1.25
CA SER A 32 -6.64 -19.02 2.06
C SER A 32 -6.32 -20.46 2.50
N GLY A 33 -6.49 -20.75 3.78
CA GLY A 33 -6.34 -22.10 4.33
C GLY A 33 -7.55 -23.01 4.11
N VAL A 34 -8.66 -22.48 3.58
CA VAL A 34 -9.96 -23.20 3.48
C VAL A 34 -10.49 -23.32 2.06
N ALA A 35 -9.95 -22.57 1.12
CA ALA A 35 -10.31 -22.61 -0.29
C ALA A 35 -9.13 -22.17 -1.17
N ARG A 36 -9.16 -22.45 -2.47
CA ARG A 36 -8.10 -22.07 -3.41
C ARG A 36 -8.22 -20.59 -3.81
N PHE A 37 -8.00 -19.71 -2.84
CA PHE A 37 -8.02 -18.26 -3.03
C PHE A 37 -6.75 -17.63 -2.50
N ALA A 38 -6.33 -16.55 -3.15
CA ALA A 38 -5.26 -15.69 -2.67
C ALA A 38 -5.70 -14.22 -2.76
N GLY A 39 -5.35 -13.44 -1.74
CA GLY A 39 -5.35 -11.99 -1.84
C GLY A 39 -3.93 -11.51 -2.10
N VAL A 40 -3.79 -10.45 -2.91
CA VAL A 40 -2.52 -9.73 -3.07
C VAL A 40 -2.74 -8.23 -2.89
N GLN A 41 -1.87 -7.56 -2.14
CA GLN A 41 -1.95 -6.13 -1.88
C GLN A 41 -0.58 -5.47 -1.85
N GLU A 42 -0.42 -4.35 -2.54
CA GLU A 42 0.72 -3.47 -2.36
C GLU A 42 0.65 -2.83 -0.96
N THR A 43 1.75 -2.92 -0.21
CA THR A 43 1.89 -2.31 1.12
C THR A 43 3.14 -1.44 1.13
N ALA A 44 3.01 -0.22 1.63
CA ALA A 44 4.14 0.65 1.94
C ALA A 44 4.54 0.42 3.39
N MET A 45 5.83 0.27 3.64
CA MET A 45 6.41 0.13 4.98
C MET A 45 7.43 1.23 5.20
N THR A 46 7.32 1.91 6.32
CA THR A 46 8.29 2.91 6.75
C THR A 46 8.86 2.51 8.10
N LEU A 47 10.18 2.67 8.25
CA LEU A 47 10.86 2.58 9.53
C LEU A 47 11.47 3.93 9.82
N ARG A 48 11.20 4.47 11.00
CA ARG A 48 11.76 5.75 11.47
C ARG A 48 12.20 5.60 12.92
N ARG A 49 13.34 6.18 13.28
CA ARG A 49 13.73 6.31 14.69
C ARG A 49 12.78 7.25 15.42
N GLN A 50 12.33 6.86 16.61
CA GLN A 50 11.51 7.73 17.46
C GLN A 50 12.37 8.87 18.00
N LYS A 51 11.89 10.12 17.89
CA LYS A 51 12.54 11.28 18.53
C LYS A 51 11.98 11.45 19.94
N GLY A 52 12.81 11.29 20.98
CA GLY A 52 12.42 11.47 22.39
C GLY A 52 13.33 10.76 23.40
N ASP A 53 12.96 10.76 24.68
CA ASP A 53 13.73 10.24 25.84
C ASP A 53 14.03 8.72 25.81
N GLY A 54 13.56 7.98 24.80
CA GLY A 54 13.90 6.58 24.55
C GLY A 54 14.97 6.46 23.49
N ASP A 55 16.23 6.42 23.90
CA ASP A 55 17.37 6.27 22.98
C ASP A 55 17.32 4.87 22.33
N GLY A 56 16.97 4.80 21.05
CA GLY A 56 17.07 3.58 20.24
C GLY A 56 15.76 2.98 19.72
N ASP A 57 14.60 3.45 20.17
CA ASP A 57 13.31 2.92 19.70
C ASP A 57 13.07 3.26 18.21
N VAL A 58 12.55 2.29 17.47
CA VAL A 58 12.18 2.46 16.06
C VAL A 58 10.69 2.20 15.85
N ILE A 59 10.07 3.08 15.08
CA ILE A 59 8.67 3.00 14.69
C ILE A 59 8.61 2.38 13.29
N VAL A 60 7.92 1.24 13.20
CA VAL A 60 7.59 0.58 11.94
C VAL A 60 6.14 0.85 11.62
N THR A 61 5.87 1.39 10.44
CA THR A 61 4.52 1.72 9.97
C THR A 61 4.23 0.97 8.68
N GLU A 62 3.15 0.19 8.64
CA GLU A 62 2.65 -0.45 7.43
C GLU A 62 1.35 0.22 6.99
N SER A 63 1.31 0.64 5.72
CA SER A 63 0.19 1.31 5.08
C SER A 63 -0.24 0.55 3.83
N PRO A 64 -1.38 -0.16 3.88
CA PRO A 64 -1.99 -0.83 2.74
C PRO A 64 -2.32 0.16 1.61
N ARG A 65 -2.23 -0.31 0.37
CA ARG A 65 -2.64 0.48 -0.80
C ARG A 65 -3.88 -0.12 -1.45
N SER A 66 -4.68 0.73 -2.09
CA SER A 66 -5.94 0.37 -2.74
C SER A 66 -5.75 -0.46 -4.02
N GLY A 67 -4.54 -0.50 -4.57
CA GLY A 67 -4.17 -1.31 -5.73
C GLY A 67 -2.65 -1.38 -5.88
N VAL A 68 -2.20 -2.18 -6.86
CA VAL A 68 -0.78 -2.29 -7.22
C VAL A 68 -0.50 -1.35 -8.39
N PHE A 69 0.20 -0.25 -8.11
CA PHE A 69 0.50 0.78 -9.11
C PHE A 69 1.99 1.09 -9.22
N ASP A 70 2.78 0.61 -8.25
CA ASP A 70 4.23 0.78 -8.31
C ASP A 70 4.81 0.13 -9.58
N PRO A 71 5.61 0.86 -10.37
CA PRO A 71 6.09 0.39 -11.67
C PRO A 71 6.99 -0.86 -11.56
N VAL A 72 7.65 -1.06 -10.42
CA VAL A 72 8.48 -2.24 -10.17
C VAL A 72 7.63 -3.41 -9.72
N LEU A 73 6.60 -3.16 -8.90
CA LEU A 73 5.74 -4.22 -8.37
C LEU A 73 4.65 -4.67 -9.33
N LEU A 74 4.18 -3.82 -10.24
CA LEU A 74 3.10 -4.16 -11.16
C LEU A 74 3.43 -5.37 -12.06
N PRO A 75 4.60 -5.46 -12.71
CA PRO A 75 4.97 -6.65 -13.47
C PRO A 75 5.09 -7.91 -12.59
N ARG A 76 5.57 -7.75 -11.35
CA ARG A 76 5.68 -8.85 -10.37
C ARG A 76 4.31 -9.36 -9.94
N PHE A 77 3.36 -8.45 -9.71
CA PHE A 77 1.97 -8.77 -9.42
C PHE A 77 1.32 -9.53 -10.58
N GLN A 78 1.45 -9.04 -11.81
CA GLN A 78 0.93 -9.71 -13.00
C GLN A 78 1.49 -11.13 -13.13
N THR A 79 2.80 -11.29 -12.91
CA THR A 79 3.47 -12.60 -12.91
C THR A 79 2.93 -13.51 -11.80
N LEU A 80 2.80 -12.99 -10.58
CA LEU A 80 2.27 -13.73 -9.45
C LEU A 80 0.83 -14.20 -9.70
N VAL A 81 -0.04 -13.34 -10.24
CA VAL A 81 -1.42 -13.72 -10.60
C VAL A 81 -1.44 -14.83 -11.63
N ALA A 82 -0.55 -14.79 -12.63
CA ALA A 82 -0.42 -15.87 -13.61
C ALA A 82 0.03 -17.19 -12.96
N VAL A 83 1.00 -17.14 -12.05
CA VAL A 83 1.44 -18.31 -11.27
C VAL A 83 0.30 -18.86 -10.41
N LEU A 84 -0.43 -18.01 -9.68
CA LEU A 84 -1.58 -18.45 -8.88
C LEU A 84 -2.62 -19.18 -9.74
N ALA A 85 -2.90 -18.66 -10.93
CA ALA A 85 -3.84 -19.28 -11.87
C ALA A 85 -3.37 -20.66 -12.36
N GLU A 86 -2.07 -20.84 -12.65
CA GLU A 86 -1.50 -22.15 -13.01
C GLU A 86 -1.68 -23.19 -11.90
N TRP A 87 -1.64 -22.73 -10.65
CA TRP A 87 -1.89 -23.56 -9.47
C TRP A 87 -3.37 -23.65 -9.10
N ASP A 88 -4.30 -23.26 -9.99
CA ASP A 88 -5.75 -23.22 -9.74
C ASP A 88 -6.11 -22.51 -8.42
N ILE A 89 -5.33 -21.49 -8.06
CA ILE A 89 -5.59 -20.56 -6.98
C ILE A 89 -6.15 -19.28 -7.59
N ARG A 90 -7.39 -18.95 -7.23
CA ARG A 90 -8.04 -17.74 -7.71
C ARG A 90 -7.55 -16.54 -6.92
N HIS A 91 -6.94 -15.59 -7.62
CA HIS A 91 -6.69 -14.27 -7.06
C HIS A 91 -8.03 -13.54 -6.87
N ILE A 92 -8.27 -13.04 -5.67
CA ILE A 92 -9.40 -12.17 -5.37
C ILE A 92 -8.84 -10.78 -5.14
N ASP A 93 -9.36 -9.81 -5.88
CA ASP A 93 -9.15 -8.38 -5.67
C ASP A 93 -10.54 -7.75 -5.46
N PHE A 94 -10.78 -7.19 -4.29
CA PHE A 94 -12.06 -6.55 -3.96
C PHE A 94 -11.83 -5.05 -3.88
N GLY A 95 -11.78 -4.39 -5.03
CA GLY A 95 -11.91 -2.95 -5.12
C GLY A 95 -13.38 -2.53 -5.11
N GLU A 96 -13.80 -1.69 -4.19
CA GLU A 96 -15.01 -0.89 -4.33
C GLU A 96 -14.59 0.52 -4.75
N ILE A 97 -15.23 1.01 -5.80
CA ILE A 97 -15.09 2.41 -6.23
C ILE A 97 -16.34 3.12 -5.70
N VAL A 98 -16.14 3.97 -4.70
CA VAL A 98 -17.16 4.89 -4.20
C VAL A 98 -17.05 6.14 -5.06
N GLU A 99 -17.86 6.21 -6.11
CA GLU A 99 -17.88 7.32 -7.07
C GLU A 99 -19.23 8.05 -7.10
N ALA A 100 -19.21 9.24 -7.73
CA ALA A 100 -20.40 10.00 -8.00
C ALA A 100 -21.26 9.31 -9.07
N PRO A 101 -22.62 9.30 -8.94
CA PRO A 101 -23.48 8.83 -10.00
C PRO A 101 -23.23 9.56 -11.33
N ALA A 102 -23.52 8.91 -12.45
CA ALA A 102 -23.34 9.55 -13.76
C ALA A 102 -24.14 10.88 -13.86
N GLY A 103 -23.46 11.95 -14.28
CA GLY A 103 -24.04 13.29 -14.41
C GLY A 103 -24.09 14.11 -13.12
N PHE A 104 -23.52 13.60 -12.03
CA PHE A 104 -23.41 14.30 -10.76
C PHE A 104 -22.21 15.26 -10.77
N ASP A 105 -22.37 16.45 -10.20
CA ASP A 105 -21.26 17.41 -10.05
C ASP A 105 -20.32 16.96 -8.93
N ALA A 106 -19.08 16.64 -9.28
CA ALA A 106 -18.09 16.14 -8.32
C ALA A 106 -17.80 17.14 -7.18
N SER A 107 -18.07 18.44 -7.36
CA SER A 107 -17.92 19.44 -6.29
C SER A 107 -18.87 19.20 -5.11
N ASP A 108 -20.05 18.62 -5.37
CA ASP A 108 -21.12 18.48 -4.38
C ASP A 108 -21.02 17.15 -3.62
N TYR A 109 -20.08 16.28 -4.01
CA TYR A 109 -20.02 14.90 -3.53
C TYR A 109 -19.68 14.83 -2.03
N ALA A 110 -18.65 15.56 -1.60
CA ALA A 110 -18.25 15.58 -0.20
C ALA A 110 -19.31 16.21 0.71
N GLU A 111 -20.07 17.18 0.20
CA GLU A 111 -21.17 17.79 0.93
C GLU A 111 -22.33 16.81 1.12
N GLN A 112 -22.70 16.06 0.08
CA GLN A 112 -23.83 15.14 0.13
C GLN A 112 -23.52 13.79 0.81
N PHE A 113 -22.31 13.26 0.61
CA PHE A 113 -21.93 11.91 1.05
C PHE A 113 -20.89 11.91 2.18
N GLY A 114 -20.51 13.10 2.68
CA GLY A 114 -19.66 13.27 3.86
C GLY A 114 -18.18 12.98 3.65
N SER A 115 -17.75 12.58 2.45
CA SER A 115 -16.35 12.37 2.09
C SER A 115 -16.13 12.50 0.58
N ALA A 116 -14.90 12.71 0.13
CA ALA A 116 -14.57 12.65 -1.29
C ALA A 116 -14.74 11.21 -1.82
N PRO A 117 -14.91 11.01 -3.15
CA PRO A 117 -14.87 9.69 -3.76
C PRO A 117 -13.60 8.92 -3.37
N VAL A 118 -13.72 7.63 -3.07
CA VAL A 118 -12.61 6.79 -2.62
C VAL A 118 -12.62 5.42 -3.26
N ILE A 119 -11.43 4.83 -3.40
CA ILE A 119 -11.28 3.42 -3.75
C ILE A 119 -11.05 2.66 -2.44
N ALA A 120 -11.96 1.75 -2.11
CA ALA A 120 -11.81 0.83 -0.99
C ALA A 120 -11.31 -0.55 -1.44
N ASN A 121 -10.46 -1.20 -0.64
CA ASN A 121 -10.03 -2.60 -0.87
C ASN A 121 -10.24 -3.42 0.42
N TYR A 122 -11.14 -4.41 0.37
CA TYR A 122 -11.72 -5.04 1.59
C TYR A 122 -11.06 -6.33 2.05
N LEU A 123 -10.02 -6.83 1.36
CA LEU A 123 -9.53 -8.19 1.62
C LEU A 123 -8.73 -8.35 2.91
N PHE A 124 -8.02 -7.33 3.34
CA PHE A 124 -7.01 -7.48 4.40
C PHE A 124 -7.40 -6.85 5.73
N TYR A 125 -8.40 -5.97 5.73
CA TYR A 125 -8.88 -5.30 6.94
C TYR A 125 -10.41 -5.23 6.92
N PRO A 126 -11.09 -5.52 8.04
CA PRO A 126 -12.48 -5.13 8.25
C PRO A 126 -12.62 -3.59 8.45
N GLN A 127 -11.50 -2.87 8.39
CA GLN A 127 -11.39 -1.43 8.52
C GLN A 127 -11.03 -0.82 7.15
N PRO A 128 -11.26 0.48 6.95
CA PRO A 128 -11.00 1.14 5.67
C PRO A 128 -9.57 0.88 5.16
N PRO A 129 -9.31 0.97 3.85
CA PRO A 129 -7.99 0.72 3.24
C PRO A 129 -6.93 1.74 3.67
N THR A 130 -7.33 2.77 4.40
CA THR A 130 -6.49 3.76 5.06
C THR A 130 -6.00 3.31 6.44
N THR A 131 -6.27 2.08 6.85
CA THR A 131 -5.84 1.55 8.15
C THR A 131 -4.33 1.38 8.17
N VAL A 132 -3.67 2.23 8.95
CA VAL A 132 -2.22 2.18 9.18
C VAL A 132 -1.94 1.35 10.42
N SER A 133 -1.05 0.36 10.31
CA SER A 133 -0.55 -0.37 11.46
C SER A 133 0.79 0.21 11.88
N THR A 134 0.95 0.50 13.17
CA THR A 134 2.20 1.03 13.73
C THR A 134 2.67 0.12 14.85
N VAL A 135 3.93 -0.30 14.80
CA VAL A 135 4.61 -1.09 15.83
C VAL A 135 5.83 -0.31 16.30
N VAL A 136 5.96 -0.14 17.62
CA VAL A 136 7.18 0.39 18.25
C VAL A 136 8.05 -0.78 18.65
N LEU A 137 9.25 -0.86 18.09
CA LEU A 137 10.27 -1.81 18.49
C LEU A 137 11.20 -1.08 19.46
N SER A 138 11.13 -1.47 20.74
CA SER A 138 12.01 -0.89 21.73
C SER A 138 13.41 -1.47 21.64
N ALA A 139 14.41 -0.61 21.80
CA ALA A 139 15.77 -1.05 21.99
C ALA A 139 15.90 -1.58 23.43
N SER A 140 15.54 -2.85 23.65
CA SER A 140 15.76 -3.50 24.95
C SER A 140 17.26 -3.55 25.27
N ALA A 141 17.63 -3.07 26.45
CA ALA A 141 18.94 -3.28 27.07
C ALA A 141 19.11 -4.72 27.59
#